data_AF-X0Q9L7-F1
#
_entry.id   AF-X0Q9L7-F1
#
_cell.length_a   1.000
_cell.length_b   1.000
_cell.length_c   1.000
_cell.angle_alpha   90.00
_cell.angle_beta   90.00
_cell.angle_gamma   90.00
#
_symmetry.space_group_name_H-M   'P 1'
#
loop_
_entity.id
_entity.type
_entity.pdbx_description
1 polymer ?
#
loop_
_entity_poly.entity_id
_entity_poly.type
_entity_poly.pdbx_seq_one_letter_code
_entity_poly.pdbx_strand_id
1 'polypeptide(L)'
;MRKLAIVVNCTERKSVAPDASLQARSLPAGDVGLRFSAWKSRVTTAGDLVPLADLYQGEAWVQARLLHRECMAAGFAASLMVASAGLGLRSVSQMGPAYAATFSGGHADTVASGTSARRAWWSALRGLDDAQTLTSIAAPSVLLVLSENYARAMDDDLVGLAHGGRDVLLVGGARDIDGLPRIPADRALRASLGGTASSIGHRMARAWVARRTSKSLFDKRDLSGFSAWQSRVRKVEVYERQPVTDVELRQLIVPLLANDASLSATRALRHLRDAGIACEQKRFRQIFLTVSEESA
;
A
#
# COMPACT_ATOMS: atom_id res chain seq x y z
N MET A 1 25.58 -8.72 11.01
CA MET A 1 24.28 -8.03 10.86
C MET A 1 23.18 -9.07 10.78
N ARG A 2 22.04 -8.86 11.47
CA ARG A 2 20.92 -9.82 11.50
C ARG A 2 20.10 -9.71 10.20
N LYS A 3 19.78 -10.83 9.54
CA LYS A 3 18.96 -10.81 8.32
C LYS A 3 17.51 -10.43 8.64
N LEU A 4 16.93 -9.54 7.86
CA LEU A 4 15.55 -9.08 7.97
C LEU A 4 14.87 -9.16 6.61
N ALA A 5 13.67 -9.71 6.56
CA ALA A 5 12.77 -9.56 5.41
C ALA A 5 11.72 -8.50 5.73
N ILE A 6 11.58 -7.49 4.87
CA ILE A 6 10.53 -6.48 4.95
C ILE A 6 9.51 -6.82 3.87
N VAL A 7 8.27 -7.07 4.24
CA VAL A 7 7.19 -7.41 3.32
C VAL A 7 6.19 -6.26 3.31
N VAL A 8 6.01 -5.63 2.15
CA VAL A 8 5.04 -4.54 1.96
C VAL A 8 4.00 -4.95 0.92
N ASN A 9 2.78 -4.40 0.98
CA ASN A 9 1.86 -4.59 -0.14
C ASN A 9 2.29 -3.79 -1.38
N CYS A 10 1.92 -4.28 -2.56
CA CYS A 10 2.16 -3.59 -3.82
C CYS A 10 1.34 -2.28 -3.91
N THR A 11 1.72 -1.39 -4.82
CA THR A 11 0.98 -0.15 -5.09
C THR A 11 0.11 -0.27 -6.33
N GLU A 12 -1.02 0.45 -6.32
CA GLU A 12 -1.90 0.56 -7.49
C GLU A 12 -1.18 1.26 -8.63
N ARG A 13 -0.60 2.44 -8.34
CA ARG A 13 0.21 3.21 -9.29
C ARG A 13 1.49 2.43 -9.64
N LYS A 14 1.72 2.28 -10.94
CA LYS A 14 2.90 1.67 -11.54
C LYS A 14 3.54 2.63 -12.54
N SER A 15 4.83 2.44 -12.82
CA SER A 15 5.60 3.24 -13.78
C SER A 15 5.17 3.02 -15.23
N VAL A 16 4.66 1.82 -15.53
CA VAL A 16 4.21 1.40 -16.85
C VAL A 16 2.73 1.07 -16.81
N ALA A 17 1.99 1.50 -17.84
CA ALA A 17 0.58 1.14 -17.98
C ALA A 17 0.48 -0.35 -18.37
N PRO A 18 -0.37 -1.14 -17.70
CA PRO A 18 -0.52 -2.55 -18.02
C PRO A 18 -1.28 -2.74 -19.33
N ASP A 19 -0.87 -3.72 -20.12
CA ASP A 19 -1.64 -4.22 -21.26
C ASP A 19 -3.06 -4.62 -20.82
N ALA A 20 -4.05 -4.48 -21.70
CA ALA A 20 -5.45 -4.79 -21.39
C ALA A 20 -5.67 -6.25 -20.93
N SER A 21 -4.86 -7.19 -21.41
CA SER A 21 -4.88 -8.58 -20.96
C SER A 21 -4.36 -8.73 -19.53
N LEU A 22 -3.45 -7.86 -19.08
CA LEU A 22 -2.86 -7.84 -17.73
C LEU A 22 -3.67 -6.97 -16.75
N GLN A 23 -4.97 -6.83 -16.99
CA GLN A 23 -5.91 -6.16 -16.08
C GLN A 23 -6.94 -7.17 -15.57
N ALA A 24 -7.10 -7.27 -14.26
CA ALA A 24 -8.01 -8.24 -13.66
C ALA A 24 -9.48 -8.02 -14.07
N ARG A 25 -9.84 -6.80 -14.51
CA ARG A 25 -11.16 -6.49 -15.09
C ARG A 25 -11.46 -7.25 -16.39
N SER A 26 -10.44 -7.66 -17.14
CA SER A 26 -10.58 -8.38 -18.42
C SER A 26 -10.53 -9.90 -18.26
N LEU A 27 -10.53 -10.40 -17.02
CA LEU A 27 -10.62 -11.82 -16.74
C LEU A 27 -12.05 -12.33 -16.98
N PRO A 28 -12.21 -13.59 -17.44
CA PRO A 28 -13.53 -14.17 -17.68
C PRO A 28 -14.38 -14.16 -16.41
N ALA A 29 -15.69 -14.11 -16.58
CA ALA A 29 -16.61 -14.42 -15.49
C ALA A 29 -16.44 -15.89 -15.09
N GLY A 30 -16.56 -16.18 -13.80
CA GLY A 30 -16.41 -17.54 -13.28
C GLY A 30 -15.80 -17.56 -11.88
N ASP A 31 -15.51 -18.77 -11.41
CA ASP A 31 -14.87 -18.98 -10.12
C ASP A 31 -13.40 -18.52 -10.09
N VAL A 32 -12.82 -18.53 -8.90
CA VAL A 32 -11.43 -18.13 -8.67
C VAL A 32 -10.44 -18.99 -9.44
N GLY A 33 -10.70 -20.29 -9.61
CA GLY A 33 -9.79 -21.22 -10.28
C GLY A 33 -9.67 -20.95 -11.77
N LEU A 34 -10.82 -20.78 -12.45
CA LEU A 34 -10.87 -20.40 -13.87
C LEU A 34 -10.20 -19.04 -14.10
N ARG A 35 -10.57 -18.05 -13.29
CA ARG A 35 -10.00 -16.69 -13.38
C ARG A 35 -8.49 -16.68 -13.14
N PHE A 36 -8.03 -17.44 -12.14
CA PHE A 36 -6.60 -17.53 -11.84
C PHE A 36 -5.83 -18.26 -12.94
N SER A 37 -6.38 -19.33 -13.52
CA SER A 37 -5.73 -20.05 -14.61
C SER A 37 -5.50 -19.14 -15.83
N ALA A 38 -6.52 -18.33 -16.18
CA ALA A 38 -6.38 -17.31 -17.22
C ALA A 38 -5.34 -16.25 -16.83
N TRP A 39 -5.37 -15.76 -15.59
CA TRP A 39 -4.39 -14.78 -15.11
C TRP A 39 -2.95 -15.29 -15.14
N LYS A 40 -2.73 -16.52 -14.66
CA LYS A 40 -1.42 -17.19 -14.68
C LYS A 40 -0.87 -17.21 -16.10
N SER A 41 -1.64 -17.74 -17.06
CA SER A 41 -1.23 -17.81 -18.47
C SER A 41 -0.80 -16.44 -19.04
N ARG A 42 -1.58 -15.39 -18.76
CA ARG A 42 -1.28 -14.02 -19.23
C ARG A 42 -0.03 -13.44 -18.59
N VAL A 43 0.14 -13.60 -17.28
CA VAL A 43 1.31 -13.08 -16.56
C VAL A 43 2.59 -13.83 -16.97
N THR A 44 2.53 -15.14 -17.18
CA THR A 44 3.71 -15.95 -17.55
C THR A 44 4.17 -15.71 -18.99
N THR A 45 3.29 -15.24 -19.87
CA THR A 45 3.60 -14.98 -21.29
C THR A 45 3.88 -13.50 -21.58
N ALA A 46 3.84 -12.64 -20.57
CA ALA A 46 4.09 -11.21 -20.72
C ALA A 46 5.58 -10.94 -21.06
N GLY A 47 5.84 -10.17 -22.13
CA GLY A 47 7.20 -9.87 -22.60
C GLY A 47 7.86 -8.66 -21.92
N ASP A 48 7.08 -7.61 -21.61
CA ASP A 48 7.61 -6.36 -21.05
C ASP A 48 7.79 -6.47 -19.54
N LEU A 49 8.96 -6.96 -19.12
CA LEU A 49 9.33 -7.13 -17.73
C LEU A 49 10.21 -5.98 -17.25
N VAL A 50 9.94 -5.49 -16.04
CA VAL A 50 10.77 -4.50 -15.35
C VAL A 50 11.08 -4.98 -13.93
N PRO A 51 12.17 -4.51 -13.30
CA PRO A 51 12.39 -4.79 -11.89
C PRO A 51 11.20 -4.29 -11.06
N LEU A 52 10.71 -5.11 -10.13
CA LEU A 52 9.59 -4.71 -9.26
C LEU A 52 9.93 -3.46 -8.42
N ALA A 53 11.21 -3.25 -8.12
CA ALA A 53 11.76 -2.03 -7.52
C ALA A 53 11.35 -0.75 -8.25
N ASP A 54 11.30 -0.82 -9.58
CA ASP A 54 11.06 0.29 -10.51
C ASP A 54 9.64 0.28 -11.07
N LEU A 55 8.93 -0.85 -10.94
CA LEU A 55 7.52 -0.96 -11.32
C LEU A 55 6.62 -0.13 -10.41
N TYR A 56 6.75 -0.30 -9.09
CA TYR A 56 5.85 0.31 -8.14
C TYR A 56 6.15 1.79 -7.92
N GLN A 57 5.10 2.57 -7.71
CA GLN A 57 5.20 4.03 -7.58
C GLN A 57 4.23 4.59 -6.55
N GLY A 58 4.44 5.87 -6.25
CA GLY A 58 3.60 6.62 -5.33
C GLY A 58 4.20 6.69 -3.94
N GLU A 59 3.52 7.45 -3.09
CA GLU A 59 4.09 7.87 -1.82
C GLU A 59 4.33 6.68 -0.88
N ALA A 60 3.42 5.71 -0.84
CA ALA A 60 3.62 4.46 -0.08
C ALA A 60 4.87 3.69 -0.52
N TRP A 61 5.17 3.63 -1.83
CA TRP A 61 6.37 2.96 -2.33
C TRP A 61 7.65 3.70 -1.95
N VAL A 62 7.63 5.04 -2.01
CA VAL A 62 8.75 5.85 -1.52
C VAL A 62 9.01 5.56 -0.04
N GLN A 63 7.96 5.45 0.78
CA GLN A 63 8.11 5.10 2.20
C GLN A 63 8.64 3.67 2.42
N ALA A 64 8.23 2.69 1.60
CA ALA A 64 8.78 1.33 1.66
C ALA A 64 10.29 1.30 1.39
N ARG A 65 10.75 2.05 0.37
CA ARG A 65 12.19 2.18 0.06
C ARG A 65 12.97 2.89 1.17
N LEU A 66 12.39 3.92 1.78
CA LEU A 66 12.99 4.60 2.93
C LEU A 66 13.07 3.66 4.15
N LEU A 67 12.01 2.92 4.44
CA LEU A 67 11.99 1.91 5.51
C LEU A 67 13.09 0.86 5.31
N HIS A 68 13.27 0.38 4.07
CA HIS A 68 14.35 -0.56 3.75
C HIS A 68 15.74 0.02 4.09
N ARG A 69 16.01 1.28 3.70
CA ARG A 69 17.26 1.98 4.03
C ARG A 69 17.44 2.19 5.54
N GLU A 70 16.38 2.57 6.24
CA GLU A 70 16.42 2.80 7.69
C GLU A 70 16.64 1.52 8.48
N CYS A 71 16.06 0.40 8.05
CA CYS A 71 16.37 -0.91 8.62
C CYS A 71 17.85 -1.28 8.42
N MET A 72 18.43 -0.99 7.26
CA MET A 72 19.87 -1.21 7.02
C MET A 72 20.73 -0.33 7.93
N ALA A 73 20.39 0.96 8.05
CA ALA A 73 21.06 1.88 8.96
C ALA A 73 20.93 1.46 10.44
N ALA A 74 19.82 0.80 10.80
CA ALA A 74 19.59 0.24 12.13
C ALA A 74 20.30 -1.13 12.36
N GLY A 75 21.20 -1.54 11.47
CA GLY A 75 22.06 -2.73 11.65
C GLY A 75 21.51 -4.05 11.09
N PHE A 76 20.41 -4.03 10.35
CA PHE A 76 19.88 -5.22 9.68
C PHE A 76 20.49 -5.43 8.29
N ALA A 77 20.74 -6.69 7.93
CA ALA A 77 20.88 -7.10 6.54
C ALA A 77 19.48 -7.26 5.94
N ALA A 78 18.88 -6.14 5.54
CA ALA A 78 17.48 -6.08 5.14
C ALA A 78 17.27 -6.40 3.65
N SER A 79 16.26 -7.23 3.36
CA SER A 79 15.72 -7.48 2.02
C SER A 79 14.31 -6.92 1.94
N LEU A 80 13.93 -6.35 0.80
CA LEU A 80 12.58 -5.83 0.56
C LEU A 80 11.82 -6.78 -0.37
N MET A 81 10.63 -7.16 0.07
CA MET A 81 9.71 -8.06 -0.59
C MET A 81 8.37 -7.35 -0.77
N VAL A 82 7.64 -7.71 -1.82
CA VAL A 82 6.33 -7.17 -2.13
C VAL A 82 5.28 -8.28 -2.20
N ALA A 83 4.23 -8.13 -1.41
CA ALA A 83 3.01 -8.89 -1.54
C ALA A 83 2.14 -8.24 -2.62
N SER A 84 1.90 -8.95 -3.71
CA SER A 84 1.19 -8.47 -4.90
C SER A 84 -0.07 -9.28 -5.16
N ALA A 85 -1.20 -8.59 -5.35
CA ALA A 85 -2.45 -9.22 -5.79
C ALA A 85 -2.36 -9.85 -7.19
N GLY A 86 -1.35 -9.51 -8.00
CA GLY A 86 -1.17 -10.06 -9.35
C GLY A 86 -0.01 -11.04 -9.48
N LEU A 87 1.01 -10.95 -8.62
CA LEU A 87 2.28 -11.67 -8.78
C LEU A 87 2.67 -12.53 -7.56
N GLY A 88 1.85 -12.53 -6.50
CA GLY A 88 2.16 -13.22 -5.24
C GLY A 88 3.20 -12.46 -4.43
N LEU A 89 3.93 -13.18 -3.57
CA LEU A 89 5.02 -12.60 -2.79
C LEU A 89 6.34 -12.74 -3.57
N ARG A 90 7.03 -11.62 -3.81
CA ARG A 90 8.28 -11.56 -4.59
C ARG A 90 9.31 -10.62 -3.99
N SER A 91 10.59 -10.87 -4.29
CA SER A 91 11.65 -9.88 -4.05
C SER A 91 11.48 -8.70 -4.99
N VAL A 92 11.76 -7.49 -4.51
CA VAL A 92 11.72 -6.30 -5.37
C VAL A 92 12.78 -6.30 -6.47
N SER A 93 13.81 -7.14 -6.34
CA SER A 93 14.83 -7.34 -7.38
C SER A 93 14.38 -8.25 -8.52
N GLN A 94 13.29 -9.00 -8.34
CA GLN A 94 12.76 -9.86 -9.39
C GLN A 94 12.10 -9.02 -10.49
N MET A 95 12.10 -9.58 -11.70
CA MET A 95 11.44 -9.00 -12.86
C MET A 95 9.95 -9.37 -12.85
N GLY A 96 9.10 -8.47 -13.33
CA GLY A 96 7.68 -8.75 -13.50
C GLY A 96 7.02 -7.77 -14.46
N PRO A 97 5.89 -8.15 -15.07
CA PRO A 97 5.19 -7.27 -15.98
C PRO A 97 4.40 -6.20 -15.22
N ALA A 98 4.07 -5.11 -15.91
CA ALA A 98 3.04 -4.19 -15.41
C ALA A 98 1.67 -4.88 -15.44
N TYR A 99 0.91 -4.75 -14.36
CA TYR A 99 -0.41 -5.36 -14.22
C TYR A 99 -1.39 -4.48 -13.44
N ALA A 100 -2.70 -4.68 -13.61
CA ALA A 100 -3.74 -4.13 -12.74
C ALA A 100 -4.47 -5.26 -12.03
N ALA A 101 -4.25 -5.40 -10.73
CA ALA A 101 -4.92 -6.37 -9.87
C ALA A 101 -4.94 -5.85 -8.44
N THR A 102 -6.07 -5.95 -7.74
CA THR A 102 -6.22 -5.48 -6.37
C THR A 102 -7.13 -6.37 -5.53
N PHE A 103 -6.88 -6.38 -4.21
CA PHE A 103 -7.79 -6.96 -3.21
C PHE A 103 -8.84 -5.98 -2.70
N SER A 104 -8.73 -4.69 -3.05
CA SER A 104 -9.71 -3.67 -2.69
C SER A 104 -11.05 -3.95 -3.37
N GLY A 105 -12.14 -4.01 -2.59
CA GLY A 105 -13.48 -4.20 -3.15
C GLY A 105 -13.98 -2.98 -3.93
N GLY A 106 -14.90 -3.21 -4.87
CA GLY A 106 -15.52 -2.16 -5.68
C GLY A 106 -14.64 -1.57 -6.78
N HIS A 107 -13.40 -2.05 -6.94
CA HIS A 107 -12.52 -1.65 -8.02
C HIS A 107 -12.74 -2.56 -9.25
N ALA A 108 -12.64 -2.02 -10.46
CA ALA A 108 -12.79 -2.83 -11.69
C ALA A 108 -11.75 -3.96 -11.77
N ASP A 109 -10.53 -3.72 -11.29
CA ASP A 109 -9.46 -4.73 -11.21
C ASP A 109 -9.46 -5.53 -9.89
N THR A 110 -10.61 -5.65 -9.22
CA THR A 110 -10.74 -6.55 -8.07
C THR A 110 -10.56 -7.99 -8.54
N VAL A 111 -9.58 -8.70 -7.98
CA VAL A 111 -9.27 -10.08 -8.43
C VAL A 111 -10.38 -11.07 -8.05
N ALA A 112 -10.98 -10.89 -6.88
CA ALA A 112 -12.03 -11.73 -6.34
C ALA A 112 -12.95 -10.97 -5.36
N SER A 113 -14.23 -11.29 -5.39
CA SER A 113 -15.26 -10.72 -4.51
C SER A 113 -15.43 -11.58 -3.25
N GLY A 114 -15.38 -10.95 -2.08
CA GLY A 114 -15.50 -11.63 -0.78
C GLY A 114 -14.16 -12.14 -0.23
N THR A 115 -14.11 -12.33 1.09
CA THR A 115 -12.86 -12.67 1.81
C THR A 115 -12.34 -14.04 1.42
N SER A 116 -13.19 -15.07 1.40
CA SER A 116 -12.77 -16.45 1.09
C SER A 116 -12.21 -16.57 -0.32
N ALA A 117 -12.83 -15.91 -1.30
CA ALA A 117 -12.36 -15.91 -2.68
C ALA A 117 -11.00 -15.19 -2.85
N ARG A 118 -10.76 -14.10 -2.08
CA ARG A 118 -9.45 -13.41 -2.07
C ARG A 118 -8.35 -14.25 -1.44
N ARG A 119 -8.66 -15.01 -0.38
CA ARG A 119 -7.72 -16.00 0.19
C ARG A 119 -7.41 -17.11 -0.80
N ALA A 120 -8.42 -17.64 -1.47
CA ALA A 120 -8.24 -18.64 -2.52
C ALA A 120 -7.37 -18.11 -3.67
N TRP A 121 -7.59 -16.86 -4.10
CA TRP A 121 -6.75 -16.20 -5.10
C TRP A 121 -5.30 -16.05 -4.63
N TRP A 122 -5.09 -15.57 -3.39
CA TRP A 122 -3.75 -15.45 -2.82
C TRP A 122 -3.02 -16.79 -2.72
N SER A 123 -3.72 -17.84 -2.29
CA SER A 123 -3.18 -19.20 -2.26
C SER A 123 -2.79 -19.68 -3.66
N ALA A 124 -3.65 -19.42 -4.67
CA ALA A 124 -3.39 -19.80 -6.05
C ALA A 124 -2.15 -19.10 -6.64
N LEU A 125 -1.87 -17.84 -6.26
CA LEU A 125 -0.67 -17.10 -6.70
C LEU A 125 0.65 -17.82 -6.39
N ARG A 126 0.67 -18.74 -5.43
CA ARG A 126 1.84 -19.61 -5.16
C ARG A 126 2.19 -20.53 -6.33
N GLY A 127 1.24 -20.78 -7.22
CA GLY A 127 1.44 -21.54 -8.44
C GLY A 127 2.03 -20.72 -9.58
N LEU A 128 2.33 -19.42 -9.40
CA LEU A 128 3.12 -18.66 -10.36
C LEU A 128 4.60 -19.00 -10.20
N ASP A 129 5.33 -18.99 -11.32
CA ASP A 129 6.79 -19.13 -11.29
C ASP A 129 7.39 -18.01 -10.44
N ASP A 130 8.41 -18.31 -9.64
CA ASP A 130 9.11 -17.37 -8.74
C ASP A 130 8.29 -16.80 -7.56
N ALA A 131 7.04 -17.23 -7.35
CA ALA A 131 6.28 -16.86 -6.17
C ALA A 131 6.87 -17.50 -4.92
N GLN A 132 7.09 -16.69 -3.88
CA GLN A 132 7.54 -17.15 -2.58
C GLN A 132 6.36 -17.29 -1.61
N THR A 133 6.57 -17.94 -0.47
CA THR A 133 5.63 -17.95 0.65
C THR A 133 6.27 -17.25 1.85
N LEU A 134 5.47 -16.74 2.80
CA LEU A 134 6.03 -16.14 4.02
C LEU A 134 6.85 -17.16 4.83
N THR A 135 6.43 -18.42 4.80
CA THR A 135 7.10 -19.54 5.47
C THR A 135 8.42 -19.92 4.80
N SER A 136 8.59 -19.71 3.49
CA SER A 136 9.84 -19.99 2.77
C SER A 136 10.91 -18.91 2.93
N ILE A 137 10.57 -17.73 3.48
CA ILE A 137 11.55 -16.67 3.72
C ILE A 137 12.58 -17.17 4.75
N ALA A 138 13.86 -17.22 4.38
CA ALA A 138 14.93 -17.72 5.26
C ALA A 138 15.36 -16.74 6.38
N ALA A 139 14.97 -15.47 6.33
CA ALA A 139 15.40 -14.46 7.31
C ALA A 139 14.84 -14.76 8.73
N PRO A 140 15.64 -14.72 9.81
CA PRO A 140 15.13 -14.99 11.16
C PRO A 140 14.17 -13.89 11.67
N SER A 141 14.21 -12.69 11.07
CA SER A 141 13.27 -11.62 11.36
C SER A 141 12.42 -11.23 10.15
N VAL A 142 11.14 -10.94 10.38
CA VAL A 142 10.19 -10.50 9.33
C VAL A 142 9.38 -9.30 9.79
N LEU A 143 9.52 -8.16 9.10
CA LEU A 143 8.70 -6.98 9.28
C LEU A 143 7.62 -6.93 8.19
N LEU A 144 6.37 -7.08 8.57
CA LEU A 144 5.21 -6.99 7.68
C LEU A 144 4.60 -5.59 7.78
N VAL A 145 4.42 -4.90 6.65
CA VAL A 145 3.68 -3.64 6.57
C VAL A 145 2.56 -3.83 5.57
N LEU A 146 1.40 -4.24 6.07
CA LEU A 146 0.29 -4.68 5.25
C LEU A 146 -0.95 -3.83 5.50
N SER A 147 -1.61 -3.42 4.43
CA SER A 147 -2.99 -2.94 4.52
C SER A 147 -3.94 -4.06 4.95
N GLU A 148 -5.12 -3.68 5.43
CA GLU A 148 -6.17 -4.63 5.85
C GLU A 148 -6.54 -5.62 4.74
N ASN A 149 -6.75 -5.13 3.50
CA ASN A 149 -7.14 -5.99 2.37
C ASN A 149 -6.10 -7.07 2.07
N TYR A 150 -4.82 -6.73 2.13
CA TYR A 150 -3.73 -7.69 1.94
C TYR A 150 -3.63 -8.66 3.11
N ALA A 151 -3.70 -8.17 4.35
CA ALA A 151 -3.65 -9.05 5.52
C ALA A 151 -4.84 -10.03 5.58
N ARG A 152 -6.04 -9.63 5.13
CA ARG A 152 -7.20 -10.55 5.01
C ARG A 152 -6.99 -11.62 3.94
N ALA A 153 -6.35 -11.29 2.82
CA ALA A 153 -6.04 -12.25 1.76
C ALA A 153 -4.92 -13.21 2.18
N MET A 154 -3.96 -12.73 2.97
CA MET A 154 -2.79 -13.45 3.46
C MET A 154 -2.98 -14.10 4.84
N ASP A 155 -4.20 -14.15 5.38
CA ASP A 155 -4.48 -14.52 6.78
C ASP A 155 -3.86 -15.88 7.16
N ASP A 156 -4.01 -16.89 6.29
CA ASP A 156 -3.49 -18.24 6.53
C ASP A 156 -1.95 -18.25 6.57
N ASP A 157 -1.29 -17.42 5.74
CA ASP A 157 0.16 -17.24 5.76
C ASP A 157 0.65 -16.50 7.00
N LEU A 158 -0.11 -15.49 7.47
CA LEU A 158 0.20 -14.76 8.70
C LEU A 158 0.08 -15.66 9.93
N VAL A 159 -0.95 -16.52 9.97
CA VAL A 159 -1.11 -17.54 11.02
C VAL A 159 0.02 -18.56 10.96
N GLY A 160 0.40 -19.04 9.76
CA GLY A 160 1.53 -19.94 9.60
C GLY A 160 2.86 -19.32 10.06
N LEU A 161 3.08 -18.04 9.78
CA LEU A 161 4.28 -17.31 10.22
C LEU A 161 4.33 -17.15 11.74
N ALA A 162 3.19 -16.88 12.38
CA ALA A 162 3.10 -16.67 13.83
C ALA A 162 3.57 -17.88 14.64
N HIS A 163 3.29 -19.09 14.16
CA HIS A 163 3.72 -20.34 14.81
C HIS A 163 5.18 -20.72 14.52
N GLY A 164 5.88 -19.97 13.66
CA GLY A 164 7.24 -20.30 13.22
C GLY A 164 8.36 -19.93 14.21
N GLY A 165 8.04 -19.36 15.38
CA GLY A 165 9.03 -18.98 16.40
C GLY A 165 10.03 -17.89 15.96
N ARG A 166 9.67 -17.10 14.94
CA ARG A 166 10.51 -16.05 14.35
C ARG A 166 10.31 -14.72 15.07
N ASP A 167 11.28 -13.83 14.91
CA ASP A 167 11.19 -12.45 15.39
C ASP A 167 10.41 -11.60 14.38
N VAL A 168 9.11 -11.47 14.64
CA VAL A 168 8.16 -10.92 13.67
C VAL A 168 7.43 -9.71 14.22
N LEU A 169 7.09 -8.79 13.33
CA LEU A 169 6.24 -7.65 13.64
C LEU A 169 5.32 -7.35 12.47
N LEU A 170 4.03 -7.21 12.75
CA LEU A 170 3.03 -6.74 11.80
C LEU A 170 2.65 -5.29 12.10
N VAL A 171 2.87 -4.39 11.16
CA VAL A 171 2.36 -3.01 11.18
C VAL A 171 1.20 -2.89 10.20
N GLY A 172 0.07 -2.38 10.67
CA GLY A 172 -1.19 -2.42 9.93
C GLY A 172 -1.95 -3.72 10.20
N GLY A 173 -2.29 -4.47 9.17
CA GLY A 173 -3.00 -5.74 9.29
C GLY A 173 -4.50 -5.62 9.58
N ALA A 174 -5.20 -6.75 9.51
CA ALA A 174 -6.67 -6.81 9.64
C ALA A 174 -7.16 -7.15 11.04
N ARG A 175 -6.43 -7.98 11.77
CA ARG A 175 -6.77 -8.46 13.12
C ARG A 175 -5.50 -8.85 13.86
N ASP A 176 -5.64 -9.06 15.16
CA ASP A 176 -4.58 -9.66 15.96
C ASP A 176 -4.55 -11.18 15.71
N ILE A 177 -3.34 -11.73 15.70
CA ILE A 177 -3.04 -13.14 15.48
C ILE A 177 -2.12 -13.56 16.62
N ASP A 178 -2.50 -14.61 17.35
CA ASP A 178 -1.66 -15.12 18.44
C ASP A 178 -0.29 -15.54 17.92
N GLY A 179 0.77 -15.21 18.65
CA GLY A 179 2.16 -15.39 18.20
C GLY A 179 2.68 -14.36 17.18
N LEU A 180 1.87 -13.42 16.69
CA LEU A 180 2.27 -12.36 15.77
C LEU A 180 2.01 -10.97 16.36
N PRO A 181 3.01 -10.36 17.02
CA PRO A 181 2.90 -9.01 17.55
C PRO A 181 2.49 -8.00 16.47
N ARG A 182 1.53 -7.13 16.81
CA ARG A 182 0.91 -6.20 15.88
C ARG A 182 0.87 -4.78 16.42
N ILE A 183 1.20 -3.82 15.54
CA ILE A 183 0.92 -2.39 15.70
C ILE A 183 -0.17 -2.03 14.69
N PRO A 184 -1.44 -1.89 15.11
CA PRO A 184 -2.53 -1.54 14.21
C PRO A 184 -2.28 -0.21 13.49
N ALA A 185 -2.77 -0.07 12.26
CA ALA A 185 -2.68 1.20 11.54
C ALA A 185 -3.49 2.28 12.27
N ASP A 186 -2.88 3.43 12.53
CA ASP A 186 -3.50 4.53 13.26
C ASP A 186 -3.42 5.83 12.46
N ARG A 187 -4.54 6.19 11.84
CA ARG A 187 -4.65 7.42 11.03
C ARG A 187 -4.46 8.68 11.87
N ALA A 188 -4.70 8.66 13.18
CA ALA A 188 -4.50 9.81 14.05
C ALA A 188 -3.03 10.21 14.18
N LEU A 189 -2.09 9.36 13.76
CA LEU A 189 -0.67 9.70 13.73
C LEU A 189 -0.27 10.50 12.48
N ARG A 190 -1.17 10.65 11.50
CA ARG A 190 -0.85 11.32 10.23
C ARG A 190 -0.41 12.77 10.41
N ALA A 191 -0.96 13.50 11.38
CA ALA A 191 -0.54 14.87 11.67
C ALA A 191 0.94 14.95 12.13
N SER A 192 1.41 13.94 12.87
CA SER A 192 2.78 13.87 13.39
C SER A 192 3.76 13.25 12.39
N LEU A 193 3.32 12.21 11.66
CA LEU A 193 4.14 11.46 10.71
C LEU A 193 4.11 12.02 9.28
N GLY A 194 3.16 12.90 8.99
CA GLY A 194 2.90 13.44 7.66
C GLY A 194 2.36 12.41 6.66
N GLY A 195 2.28 12.84 5.40
CA GLY A 195 1.91 11.98 4.27
C GLY A 195 0.42 11.68 4.15
N THR A 196 0.13 10.65 3.35
CA THR A 196 -1.23 10.22 3.00
C THR A 196 -1.70 9.07 3.89
N ALA A 197 -3.02 8.86 3.96
CA ALA A 197 -3.59 7.70 4.66
C ALA A 197 -3.04 6.36 4.12
N SER A 198 -2.78 6.26 2.81
CA SER A 198 -2.19 5.07 2.18
C SER A 198 -0.74 4.78 2.60
N SER A 199 -0.02 5.77 3.14
CA SER A 199 1.37 5.61 3.58
C SER A 199 1.53 5.42 5.09
N ILE A 200 0.44 5.56 5.85
CA ILE A 200 0.53 5.66 7.32
C ILE A 200 1.20 4.43 7.93
N GLY A 201 0.86 3.22 7.46
CA GLY A 201 1.48 1.98 7.94
C GLY A 201 2.99 1.95 7.72
N HIS A 202 3.47 2.41 6.55
CA HIS A 202 4.90 2.49 6.27
C HIS A 202 5.59 3.52 7.18
N ARG A 203 4.97 4.69 7.37
CA ARG A 203 5.52 5.73 8.25
C ARG A 203 5.54 5.30 9.71
N MET A 204 4.54 4.55 10.15
CA MET A 204 4.52 3.93 11.48
C MET A 204 5.64 2.90 11.64
N ALA A 205 5.87 2.05 10.63
CA ALA A 205 6.97 1.10 10.64
C ALA A 205 8.35 1.79 10.68
N ARG A 206 8.52 2.90 9.94
CA ARG A 206 9.72 3.75 10.02
C ARG A 206 9.90 4.35 11.42
N ALA A 207 8.82 4.90 11.97
CA ALA A 207 8.81 5.47 13.32
C ALA A 207 9.13 4.43 14.40
N TRP A 208 8.70 3.18 14.21
CA TRP A 208 9.04 2.04 15.05
C TRP A 208 10.53 1.73 14.98
N VAL A 209 11.07 1.52 13.78
CA VAL A 209 12.48 1.20 13.56
C VAL A 209 13.41 2.28 14.14
N ALA A 210 13.02 3.55 14.05
CA ALA A 210 13.78 4.67 14.61
C ALA A 210 13.72 4.79 16.14
N ARG A 211 12.72 4.20 16.80
CA ARG A 211 12.50 4.32 18.26
C ARG A 211 12.88 3.08 19.04
N ARG A 212 12.98 1.92 18.37
CA ARG A 212 13.35 0.66 19.02
C ARG A 212 14.73 0.79 19.66
N THR A 213 14.89 0.17 20.81
CA THR A 213 16.16 0.09 21.53
C THR A 213 16.70 -1.33 21.56
N SER A 214 15.83 -2.34 21.35
CA SER A 214 16.20 -3.75 21.32
C SER A 214 16.93 -4.11 20.03
N LYS A 215 17.76 -5.16 20.11
CA LYS A 215 18.36 -5.82 18.93
C LYS A 215 17.34 -6.65 18.15
N SER A 216 16.28 -7.13 18.82
CA SER A 216 15.16 -7.80 18.17
C SER A 216 14.32 -6.79 17.37
N LEU A 217 13.61 -7.29 16.36
CA LEU A 217 12.65 -6.51 15.60
C LEU A 217 11.46 -6.12 16.49
N PHE A 218 11.02 -7.05 17.33
CA PHE A 218 9.97 -6.81 18.32
C PHE A 218 10.48 -7.05 19.75
N ASP A 219 10.10 -6.13 20.66
CA ASP A 219 10.30 -6.24 22.10
C ASP A 219 9.13 -5.56 22.83
N LYS A 220 8.67 -6.14 23.94
CA LYS A 220 7.55 -5.58 24.72
C LYS A 220 7.87 -4.19 25.28
N ARG A 221 9.12 -3.92 25.65
CA ARG A 221 9.56 -2.61 26.16
C ARG A 221 9.50 -1.55 25.05
N ASP A 222 9.96 -1.90 23.86
CA ASP A 222 9.87 -1.03 22.69
C ASP A 222 8.41 -0.77 22.32
N LEU A 223 7.54 -1.78 22.45
CA LEU A 223 6.09 -1.63 22.25
C LEU A 223 5.48 -0.65 23.25
N SER A 224 5.78 -0.79 24.54
CA SER A 224 5.32 0.16 25.57
C SER A 224 5.81 1.59 25.28
N GLY A 225 7.07 1.76 24.91
CA GLY A 225 7.63 3.07 24.53
C GLY A 225 6.96 3.66 23.29
N PHE A 226 6.71 2.85 22.27
CA PHE A 226 6.01 3.28 21.08
C PHE A 226 4.57 3.68 21.37
N SER A 227 3.83 2.90 22.16
CA SER A 227 2.46 3.21 22.60
C SER A 227 2.37 4.50 23.40
N ALA A 228 3.33 4.74 24.30
CA ALA A 228 3.42 5.99 25.05
C ALA A 228 3.74 7.20 24.15
N TRP A 229 4.56 7.01 23.12
CA TRP A 229 4.77 8.05 22.11
C TRP A 229 3.51 8.30 21.27
N GLN A 230 2.82 7.24 20.83
CA GLN A 230 1.57 7.35 20.07
C GLN A 230 0.55 8.16 20.86
N SER A 231 0.26 7.82 22.11
CA SER A 231 -0.75 8.53 22.92
C SER A 231 -0.50 10.04 23.03
N ARG A 232 0.76 10.47 23.01
CA ARG A 232 1.15 11.89 23.09
C ARG A 232 0.99 12.66 21.77
N VAL A 233 1.14 12.00 20.62
CA VAL A 233 1.18 12.68 19.31
C VAL A 233 -0.06 12.42 18.45
N ARG A 234 -0.91 11.46 18.85
CA ARG A 234 -2.18 11.18 18.18
C ARG A 234 -3.03 12.45 18.14
N LYS A 235 -3.45 12.82 16.94
CA LYS A 235 -4.42 13.88 16.69
C LYS A 235 -5.46 13.35 15.72
N VAL A 236 -6.69 13.19 16.21
CA VAL A 236 -7.81 12.82 15.35
C VAL A 236 -8.09 14.00 14.43
N GLU A 237 -7.90 13.80 13.14
CA GLU A 237 -8.22 14.80 12.14
C GLU A 237 -9.72 14.75 11.86
N VAL A 238 -10.46 15.66 12.47
CA VAL A 238 -11.86 15.90 12.14
C VAL A 238 -11.90 16.93 11.02
N TYR A 239 -12.45 16.53 9.87
CA TYR A 239 -12.67 17.42 8.74
C TYR A 239 -14.15 17.74 8.68
N GLU A 240 -14.55 18.90 9.20
CA GLU A 240 -15.84 19.49 8.88
C GLU A 240 -15.73 20.08 7.48
N ARG A 241 -15.98 19.27 6.46
CA ARG A 241 -15.94 19.74 5.07
C ARG A 241 -17.32 19.71 4.46
N GLN A 242 -17.69 20.83 3.86
CA GLN A 242 -18.93 20.93 3.09
C GLN A 242 -18.72 20.26 1.72
N PRO A 243 -19.54 19.27 1.34
CA PRO A 243 -19.51 18.73 -0.01
C PRO A 243 -19.98 19.79 -1.00
N VAL A 244 -19.29 19.91 -2.13
CA VAL A 244 -19.66 20.83 -3.22
C VAL A 244 -19.94 20.07 -4.50
N THR A 245 -20.89 20.56 -5.28
CA THR A 245 -21.27 20.11 -6.63
C THR A 245 -20.22 20.54 -7.67
N ASP A 246 -20.31 19.99 -8.89
CA ASP A 246 -19.37 20.37 -9.98
C ASP A 246 -19.52 21.84 -10.36
N VAL A 247 -20.76 22.34 -10.36
CA VAL A 247 -21.09 23.75 -10.66
C VAL A 247 -20.45 24.67 -9.62
N GLU A 248 -20.65 24.38 -8.33
CA GLU A 248 -20.04 25.15 -7.24
C GLU A 248 -18.51 25.09 -7.30
N LEU A 249 -17.94 23.91 -7.60
CA LEU A 249 -16.50 23.75 -7.72
C LEU A 249 -15.91 24.58 -8.86
N ARG A 250 -16.60 24.67 -10.00
CA ARG A 250 -16.20 25.56 -11.10
C ARG A 250 -16.22 27.02 -10.67
N GLN A 251 -17.29 27.47 -10.00
CA GLN A 251 -17.41 28.83 -9.48
C GLN A 251 -16.30 29.19 -8.49
N LEU A 252 -15.75 28.21 -7.77
CA LEU A 252 -14.61 28.38 -6.88
C LEU A 252 -13.26 28.37 -7.60
N ILE A 253 -13.12 27.64 -8.71
CA ILE A 253 -11.87 27.53 -9.48
C ILE A 253 -11.62 28.76 -10.35
N VAL A 254 -12.66 29.30 -11.00
CA VAL A 254 -12.55 30.48 -11.89
C VAL A 254 -11.81 31.65 -11.23
N PRO A 255 -12.17 32.13 -10.02
CA PRO A 255 -11.46 33.24 -9.39
C PRO A 255 -10.03 32.88 -8.98
N LEU A 256 -9.72 31.61 -8.68
CA LEU A 256 -8.35 31.20 -8.37
C LEU A 256 -7.44 31.29 -9.59
N LEU A 257 -7.93 30.87 -10.76
CA LEU A 257 -7.20 30.97 -12.04
C LEU A 257 -7.09 32.41 -12.55
N ALA A 258 -8.14 33.21 -12.34
CA ALA A 258 -8.08 34.65 -12.65
C ALA A 258 -7.01 35.37 -11.83
N ASN A 259 -6.78 34.96 -10.57
CA ASN A 259 -5.76 35.53 -9.70
C ASN A 259 -4.34 34.99 -9.99
N ASP A 260 -4.20 33.72 -10.36
CA ASP A 260 -2.92 33.11 -10.73
C ASP A 260 -3.14 32.06 -11.83
N ALA A 261 -2.92 32.45 -13.10
CA ALA A 261 -3.04 31.55 -14.24
C ALA A 261 -2.00 30.41 -14.23
N SER A 262 -0.92 30.52 -13.45
CA SER A 262 0.10 29.47 -13.28
C SER A 262 -0.25 28.46 -12.17
N LEU A 263 -1.38 28.66 -11.48
CA LEU A 263 -1.77 27.85 -10.34
C LEU A 263 -1.94 26.39 -10.77
N SER A 264 -1.27 25.48 -10.06
CA SER A 264 -1.40 24.05 -10.37
C SER A 264 -2.64 23.48 -9.71
N ALA A 265 -3.27 22.48 -10.33
CA ALA A 265 -4.45 21.80 -9.78
C ALA A 265 -4.23 21.32 -8.33
N THR A 266 -3.02 20.84 -8.00
CA THR A 266 -2.68 20.40 -6.63
C THR A 266 -2.65 21.58 -5.65
N ARG A 267 -2.13 22.75 -6.04
CA ARG A 267 -2.12 23.96 -5.20
C ARG A 267 -3.53 24.52 -5.03
N ALA A 268 -4.30 24.62 -6.11
CA ALA A 268 -5.69 25.07 -6.07
C ALA A 268 -6.57 24.19 -5.17
N LEU A 269 -6.46 22.85 -5.31
CA LEU A 269 -7.18 21.92 -4.45
C LEU A 269 -6.78 22.05 -2.98
N ARG A 270 -5.50 22.34 -2.70
CA ARG A 270 -5.03 22.59 -1.33
C ARG A 270 -5.68 23.85 -0.75
N HIS A 271 -5.72 24.96 -1.51
CA HIS A 271 -6.39 26.19 -1.07
C HIS A 271 -7.87 25.94 -0.71
N LEU A 272 -8.62 25.24 -1.57
CA LEU A 272 -10.02 24.93 -1.28
C LEU A 272 -10.19 24.02 -0.06
N ARG A 273 -9.29 23.04 0.13
CA ARG A 273 -9.32 22.16 1.30
C ARG A 273 -8.98 22.88 2.60
N ASP A 274 -8.05 23.83 2.55
CA ASP A 274 -7.67 24.68 3.68
C ASP A 274 -8.84 25.64 4.04
N ALA A 275 -9.68 26.00 3.05
CA ALA A 275 -10.95 26.73 3.24
C ALA A 275 -12.15 25.83 3.64
N GLY A 276 -11.94 24.56 3.95
CA GLY A 276 -13.01 23.67 4.45
C GLY A 276 -13.87 22.99 3.37
N ILE A 277 -13.45 23.01 2.10
CA ILE A 277 -14.25 22.45 1.00
C ILE A 277 -13.85 20.99 0.73
N ALA A 278 -14.83 20.08 0.67
CA ALA A 278 -14.61 18.67 0.32
C ALA A 278 -14.68 18.46 -1.19
N CYS A 279 -13.55 18.09 -1.79
CA CYS A 279 -13.51 17.57 -3.15
C CYS A 279 -12.50 16.42 -3.29
N GLU A 280 -12.92 15.39 -4.04
CA GLU A 280 -12.10 14.25 -4.46
C GLU A 280 -11.06 14.74 -5.50
N GLN A 281 -9.82 14.25 -5.39
CA GLN A 281 -8.71 14.85 -6.12
C GLN A 281 -8.80 14.65 -7.63
N LYS A 282 -9.29 13.48 -8.09
CA LYS A 282 -9.47 13.18 -9.51
C LYS A 282 -10.59 14.03 -10.10
N ARG A 283 -11.75 14.08 -9.43
CA ARG A 283 -12.86 14.97 -9.77
C ARG A 283 -12.42 16.43 -9.86
N PHE A 284 -11.73 16.95 -8.84
CA PHE A 284 -11.19 18.31 -8.86
C PHE A 284 -10.27 18.54 -10.06
N ARG A 285 -9.32 17.63 -10.29
CA ARG A 285 -8.33 17.77 -11.37
C ARG A 285 -9.01 17.81 -12.73
N GLN A 286 -10.03 16.97 -12.96
CA GLN A 286 -10.77 16.96 -14.21
C GLN A 286 -11.47 18.32 -14.46
N ILE A 287 -12.18 18.82 -13.46
CA ILE A 287 -12.89 20.10 -13.56
C ILE A 287 -11.92 21.27 -13.70
N PHE A 288 -10.80 21.26 -12.96
CA PHE A 288 -9.77 22.29 -13.03
C PHE A 288 -9.16 22.40 -14.43
N LEU A 289 -8.87 21.26 -15.07
CA LEU A 289 -8.34 21.24 -16.44
C LEU A 289 -9.36 21.83 -17.42
N THR A 290 -10.64 21.43 -17.33
CA THR A 290 -11.70 21.98 -18.18
C THR A 290 -11.84 23.51 -18.02
N VAL A 291 -11.84 24.02 -16.79
CA VAL A 291 -11.92 25.48 -16.55
C VAL A 291 -10.67 26.21 -17.05
N SER A 292 -9.49 25.60 -16.90
CA SER A 292 -8.23 26.19 -17.39
C SER A 292 -8.19 26.28 -18.91
N GLU A 293 -8.69 25.26 -19.60
CA GLU A 293 -8.80 25.24 -21.07
C GLU A 293 -9.81 26.26 -21.60
N GLU A 294 -10.92 26.48 -20.89
CA GLU A 294 -11.92 27.50 -21.25
C GLU A 294 -11.46 28.94 -20.97
N SER A 295 -10.45 29.13 -20.12
CA SER A 295 -9.93 30.45 -19.73
C SER A 295 -8.62 30.82 -20.44
N ALA A 296 -8.12 29.95 -21.33
CA ALA A 296 -6.92 30.15 -22.13
C ALA A 296 -7.24 30.76 -23.50
#